data_AF-A0A835Z6K2-F1
#
_entry.id   AF-A0A835Z6K2-F1
#
_cell.length_a   1.000
_cell.length_b   1.000
_cell.length_c   1.000
_cell.angle_alpha   90.00
_cell.angle_beta   90.00
_cell.angle_gamma   90.00
#
_symmetry.space_group_name_H-M   'P 1'
#
loop_
_entity.id
_entity.type
_entity.pdbx_description
1 polymer ?
#
loop_
_entity_poly.entity_id
_entity_poly.type
_entity_poly.pdbx_seq_one_letter_code
_entity_poly.pdbx_strand_id
1 'polypeptide(L)' 'KRSERWSDEEHQAFLQAMKEHGRDWKLIKRSLPTRSLTQVRTHAYWYLSKLER' A
#
# COMPACT_ATOMS: atom_id res chain seq x y z
N LYS A 1 -0.96 4.35 -21.02
CA LYS A 1 -1.30 3.75 -19.71
C LYS A 1 -0.16 2.80 -19.30
N ARG A 2 0.88 3.34 -18.66
CA ARG A 2 2.07 2.57 -18.27
C ARG A 2 1.90 2.15 -16.80
N SER A 3 1.54 0.87 -16.64
CA SER A 3 1.85 0.00 -15.50
C SER A 3 2.17 0.72 -14.19
N GLU A 4 1.16 0.95 -13.36
CA GLU A 4 1.33 1.21 -11.92
C GLU A 4 1.73 -0.08 -11.20
N ARG A 5 2.79 -0.75 -11.66
CA ARG A 5 3.36 -1.92 -10.98
C ARG A 5 3.93 -1.40 -9.66
N TRP A 6 3.47 -1.95 -8.55
CA TRP A 6 4.11 -1.70 -7.25
C TRP A 6 5.49 -2.34 -7.31
N SER A 7 6.53 -1.55 -7.09
CA SER A 7 7.88 -2.09 -6.94
C SER A 7 7.99 -2.83 -5.60
N ASP A 8 8.88 -3.82 -5.51
CA ASP A 8 9.13 -4.55 -4.26
C ASP A 8 9.49 -3.62 -3.11
N GLU A 9 10.25 -2.55 -3.37
CA GLU A 9 10.58 -1.52 -2.38
C GLU A 9 9.34 -0.76 -1.87
N GLU A 10 8.44 -0.35 -2.77
CA GLU A 10 7.19 0.32 -2.39
C GLU A 10 6.25 -0.63 -1.65
N HIS A 11 6.23 -1.90 -2.05
CA HIS A 11 5.44 -2.92 -1.39
C HIS A 11 5.98 -3.21 0.02
N GLN A 12 7.30 -3.31 0.18
CA GLN A 12 7.94 -3.46 1.49
C GLN A 12 7.64 -2.27 2.41
N ALA A 13 7.76 -1.04 1.91
CA ALA A 13 7.41 0.16 2.66
C ALA A 13 5.92 0.20 3.03
N PHE A 14 5.03 -0.24 2.13
CA PHE A 14 3.61 -0.42 2.43
C PHE A 14 3.39 -1.41 3.58
N LEU A 15 4.02 -2.59 3.54
CA LEU A 15 3.88 -3.61 4.58
C LEU A 15 4.46 -3.16 5.92
N GLN A 16 5.62 -2.49 5.92
CA GLN A 16 6.20 -1.93 7.14
C GLN A 16 5.27 -0.88 7.76
N ALA A 17 4.81 0.09 6.97
CA ALA A 17 3.89 1.12 7.44
C ALA A 17 2.54 0.54 7.86
N MET A 18 2.06 -0.52 7.20
CA MET A 18 0.85 -1.25 7.59
C MET A 18 1.05 -2.02 8.91
N LYS A 19 2.24 -2.55 9.18
CA LYS A 19 2.56 -3.21 10.44
C LYS A 19 2.68 -2.20 11.59
N GLU A 20 3.24 -1.01 11.32
CA GLU A 20 3.46 0.03 12.33
C GLU A 20 2.18 0.84 12.64
N HIS A 21 1.40 1.19 11.61
CA HIS A 21 0.22 2.06 11.73
C HIS A 21 -1.11 1.33 11.51
N GLY A 22 -1.10 0.03 11.18
CA GLY A 22 -2.32 -0.74 10.95
C GLY A 22 -3.06 -0.34 9.67
N ARG A 23 -4.29 0.18 9.83
CA ARG A 23 -5.19 0.57 8.72
C ARG A 23 -5.21 2.09 8.48
N ASP A 24 -4.25 2.82 9.04
CA ASP A 24 -4.14 4.26 8.86
C ASP A 24 -3.50 4.62 7.51
N TRP A 25 -4.32 4.59 6.44
CA TRP A 25 -3.89 4.88 5.07
C TRP A 25 -3.26 6.26 4.90
N LYS A 26 -3.63 7.23 5.74
CA LYS A 26 -3.03 8.58 5.74
C LYS A 26 -1.57 8.56 6.19
N LEU A 27 -1.23 7.74 7.19
CA LEU A 27 0.16 7.56 7.63
C LEU A 27 0.92 6.69 6.63
N ILE A 28 0.32 5.60 6.15
CA ILE A 28 0.97 4.72 5.16
C ILE A 28 1.32 5.49 3.88
N LYS A 29 0.45 6.39 3.43
CA LYS A 29 0.73 7.30 2.31
C LYS A 29 1.86 8.28 2.60
N ARG A 30 2.12 8.66 3.86
CA ARG A 30 3.28 9.52 4.19
C ARG A 30 4.59 8.77 3.96
N SER A 31 4.62 7.47 4.22
CA SER A 31 5.78 6.61 3.93
C SER A 31 5.94 6.30 2.43
N LEU A 32 4.89 6.51 1.63
CA LEU A 32 4.86 6.25 0.19
C LEU A 32 4.55 7.53 -0.61
N PRO A 33 5.51 8.45 -0.76
CA PRO A 33 5.29 9.71 -1.47
C PRO A 33 5.01 9.51 -2.97
N THR A 34 5.45 8.39 -3.56
CA THR A 34 5.22 8.02 -4.96
C THR A 34 3.79 7.55 -5.24
N ARG A 35 3.02 7.22 -4.21
CA ARG A 35 1.66 6.68 -4.33
C ARG A 35 0.63 7.58 -3.66
N SER A 36 -0.49 7.77 -4.35
CA SER A 36 -1.65 8.49 -3.84
C SER A 36 -2.44 7.63 -2.86
N LEU A 37 -3.16 8.29 -1.95
CA LEU A 37 -3.99 7.64 -0.93
C LEU A 37 -4.98 6.64 -1.55
N THR A 38 -5.54 6.96 -2.73
CA THR A 38 -6.45 6.08 -3.46
C THR A 38 -5.75 4.82 -3.96
N GLN A 39 -4.54 4.94 -4.50
CA GLN A 39 -3.75 3.78 -4.96
C GLN A 39 -3.39 2.86 -3.81
N VAL A 40 -2.98 3.43 -2.66
CA VAL A 40 -2.69 2.69 -1.42
C VAL A 40 -3.93 1.90 -0.97
N ARG A 41 -5.12 2.53 -0.97
CA ARG A 41 -6.38 1.86 -0.59
C ARG A 41 -6.77 0.73 -1.53
N THR A 42 -6.70 0.95 -2.84
CA THR A 42 -7.01 -0.09 -3.83
C THR A 42 -6.04 -1.26 -3.70
N HIS A 43 -4.75 -0.99 -3.54
CA HIS A 43 -3.74 -2.01 -3.33
C HIS A 43 -3.98 -2.80 -2.04
N ALA A 44 -4.28 -2.12 -0.94
CA ALA A 44 -4.63 -2.75 0.33
C ALA A 44 -5.87 -3.64 0.22
N TYR A 45 -6.90 -3.21 -0.51
CA TYR A 45 -8.12 -3.99 -0.73
C TYR A 45 -7.82 -5.32 -1.43
N TRP A 46 -7.08 -5.27 -2.55
CA TRP A 46 -6.69 -6.48 -3.28
C TRP A 46 -5.74 -7.37 -2.47
N TYR A 47 -4.81 -6.78 -1.71
CA TYR A 47 -3.87 -7.51 -0.87
C TYR A 47 -4.59 -8.23 0.28
N LEU A 48 -5.50 -7.56 0.99
CA LEU A 48 -6.29 -8.14 2.06
C LEU A 48 -7.23 -9.23 1.53
N SER A 49 -7.87 -9.00 0.37
CA SER A 49 -8.71 -10.02 -0.27
C SER A 49 -7.93 -11.29 -0.66
N LYS A 50 -6.63 -11.18 -0.94
CA LYS A 50 -5.76 -12.34 -1.16
C LYS A 50 -5.32 -13.03 0.13
N LEU A 51 -5.24 -12.31 1.24
CA LEU A 51 -4.84 -12.82 2.57
C LEU A 51 -5.98 -13.56 3.27
N GLU A 52 -7.24 -13.23 2.98
CA GLU A 52 -8.43 -13.88 3.53
C GLU A 52 -8.77 -15.23 2.83
N ARG A 53 -7.85 -15.79 2.05
CA ARG A 53 -8.02 -17.07 1.34
C ARG A 53 -6.93 -18.06 1.72
#